data_AF-A0A537GZF4-F1
#
_entry.id   AF-A0A537GZF4-F1
#
_cell.length_a   1.000
_cell.length_b   1.000
_cell.length_c   1.000
_cell.angle_alpha   90.00
_cell.angle_beta   90.00
_cell.angle_gamma   90.00
#
_symmetry.space_group_name_H-M   'P 1'
#
loop_
_entity.id
_entity.type
_entity.pdbx_description
1 polymer ?
#
loop_
_entity_poly.entity_id
_entity_poly.type
_entity_poly.pdbx_seq_one_letter_code
_entity_poly.pdbx_strand_id
1 'polypeptide(L)'
;MSLANWFVFGLTILFLAYFAYATPIIVMGVWRYKKRGFGEDPGEDWDPPNVSVLVPVKNEEKVIGRLLESLVRLEYPRENLEVIVVEDESVDRTLEICRGYSQRYPWIKVFHRDSSLGKGDALNCWL
;
A
#
# COMPACT_ATOMS: atom_id res chain seq x y z
N MET A 1 -57.76 -11.18 -6.15
CA MET A 1 -56.44 -10.67 -5.68
C MET A 1 -56.56 -9.18 -5.42
N SER A 2 -56.10 -8.68 -4.27
CA SER A 2 -56.18 -7.25 -3.93
C SER A 2 -55.22 -6.42 -4.78
N LEU A 3 -55.56 -5.15 -5.06
CA LEU A 3 -54.68 -4.16 -5.71
C LEU A 3 -53.32 -4.05 -5.02
N ALA A 4 -53.29 -4.22 -3.70
CA ALA A 4 -52.07 -4.24 -2.90
C ALA A 4 -51.08 -5.34 -3.35
N ASN A 5 -51.57 -6.51 -3.76
CA ASN A 5 -50.71 -7.62 -4.18
C ASN A 5 -49.99 -7.28 -5.48
N TRP A 6 -50.69 -6.65 -6.43
CA TRP A 6 -50.09 -6.20 -7.70
C TRP A 6 -48.97 -5.18 -7.50
N PHE A 7 -49.14 -4.26 -6.55
CA PHE A 7 -48.10 -3.29 -6.21
C PHE A 7 -46.86 -3.96 -5.59
N VAL A 8 -47.06 -4.91 -4.67
CA VAL A 8 -45.97 -5.69 -4.05
C VAL A 8 -45.22 -6.52 -5.08
N PHE A 9 -45.92 -7.16 -6.03
CA PHE A 9 -45.27 -7.91 -7.11
C PHE A 9 -44.44 -6.98 -8.01
N GLY A 10 -44.96 -5.80 -8.36
CA GLY A 10 -44.21 -4.82 -9.15
C GLY A 10 -42.92 -4.37 -8.47
N LEU A 11 -42.99 -4.01 -7.18
CA LEU A 11 -41.81 -3.65 -6.39
C LEU A 11 -40.80 -4.79 -6.28
N THR A 12 -41.28 -6.02 -6.10
CA THR A 12 -40.41 -7.21 -6.00
C THR A 12 -39.68 -7.46 -7.32
N ILE A 13 -40.37 -7.32 -8.46
CA ILE A 13 -39.76 -7.48 -9.80
C ILE A 13 -38.69 -6.42 -10.04
N LEU A 14 -38.98 -5.15 -9.69
CA LEU A 14 -38.00 -4.07 -9.83
C LEU A 14 -36.76 -4.29 -8.95
N PHE A 15 -36.97 -4.75 -7.72
CA PHE A 15 -35.88 -5.10 -6.81
C PHE A 15 -35.02 -6.22 -7.39
N LEU A 16 -35.62 -7.31 -7.87
CA LEU A 16 -34.89 -8.42 -8.50
C LEU A 16 -34.13 -7.97 -9.75
N ALA A 17 -34.73 -7.11 -10.58
CA ALA A 17 -34.06 -6.55 -11.76
C ALA A 17 -32.83 -5.71 -11.39
N TYR A 18 -32.91 -4.91 -10.32
CA TYR A 18 -31.78 -4.13 -9.81
C TYR A 18 -30.63 -5.03 -9.34
N PHE A 19 -30.91 -6.09 -8.58
CA PHE A 19 -29.88 -7.05 -8.16
C PHE A 19 -29.26 -7.80 -9.33
N ALA A 20 -30.08 -8.22 -10.31
CA ALA A 20 -29.60 -8.87 -11.53
C ALA A 20 -28.65 -7.95 -12.32
N TYR A 21 -28.89 -6.63 -12.30
CA TYR A 21 -28.00 -5.65 -12.92
C TYR A 21 -26.74 -5.36 -12.10
N ALA A 22 -26.85 -5.21 -10.78
CA ALA A 22 -25.73 -4.83 -9.91
C ALA A 22 -24.72 -5.97 -9.68
N THR A 23 -25.20 -7.22 -9.59
CA THR A 23 -24.36 -8.40 -9.33
C THR A 23 -23.23 -8.62 -10.36
N PRO A 24 -23.42 -8.55 -11.69
CA PRO A 24 -22.32 -8.73 -12.64
C PRO A 24 -21.26 -7.62 -12.54
N ILE A 25 -21.64 -6.39 -12.20
CA ILE A 25 -20.71 -5.27 -11.99
C ILE A 25 -19.83 -5.53 -10.76
N ILE A 26 -20.43 -5.97 -9.65
CA ILE A 26 -19.69 -6.29 -8.42
C ILE A 26 -18.78 -7.50 -8.66
N VAL A 27 -19.29 -8.57 -9.30
CA VAL A 27 -18.49 -9.76 -9.62
C VAL A 27 -17.33 -9.42 -10.53
N MET A 28 -17.54 -8.60 -11.58
CA MET A 28 -16.48 -8.12 -12.45
C MET A 28 -15.48 -7.25 -11.70
N GLY A 29 -15.95 -6.38 -10.79
CA GLY A 29 -15.11 -5.55 -9.94
C GLY A 29 -14.21 -6.37 -9.02
N VAL A 30 -14.78 -7.36 -8.33
CA VAL A 30 -14.04 -8.28 -7.45
C VAL A 30 -13.08 -9.16 -8.26
N TRP A 31 -13.50 -9.66 -9.42
CA TRP A 31 -12.65 -10.46 -10.29
C TRP A 31 -11.46 -9.65 -10.82
N ARG A 32 -11.68 -8.40 -11.26
CA ARG A 32 -10.61 -7.49 -11.69
C ARG A 32 -9.71 -7.05 -10.54
N TYR A 33 -10.25 -6.87 -9.33
CA TYR A 33 -9.46 -6.59 -8.14
C TYR A 33 -8.52 -7.76 -7.82
N LYS A 34 -9.05 -8.99 -7.85
CA LYS A 34 -8.26 -10.20 -7.60
C LYS A 34 -7.23 -10.46 -8.70
N LYS A 35 -7.54 -10.13 -9.95
CA LYS A 35 -6.65 -10.32 -11.11
C LYS A 35 -5.62 -9.19 -11.32
N ARG A 36 -5.76 -8.07 -10.58
CA ARG A 36 -4.76 -6.99 -10.54
C ARG A 36 -3.64 -7.25 -9.51
N GLY A 37 -3.78 -8.29 -8.69
CA GLY A 37 -2.71 -8.74 -7.82
C GLY A 37 -1.78 -9.65 -8.59
N PHE A 38 -0.50 -9.26 -8.63
CA PHE A 38 0.64 -9.93 -9.25
C PHE A 38 0.73 -9.75 -10.77
N GLY A 39 1.72 -8.95 -11.19
CA GLY A 39 2.19 -8.94 -12.56
C GLY A 39 2.60 -10.34 -12.99
N GLU A 40 2.60 -10.59 -14.29
CA GLU A 40 3.15 -11.83 -14.84
C GLU A 40 4.59 -12.01 -14.33
N ASP A 41 4.92 -13.22 -13.88
CA ASP A 41 6.27 -13.56 -13.45
C ASP A 41 7.22 -13.25 -14.62
N PRO A 42 8.22 -12.37 -14.47
CA PRO A 42 8.93 -11.80 -15.63
C PRO A 42 9.80 -12.79 -16.44
N GLY A 43 9.74 -14.09 -16.11
CA GLY A 43 10.51 -15.14 -16.76
C GLY A 43 11.94 -15.24 -16.21
N GLU A 44 12.67 -16.29 -16.61
CA GLU A 44 14.06 -16.52 -16.16
C GLU A 44 15.04 -15.40 -16.58
N ASP A 45 14.75 -14.66 -17.65
CA ASP A 45 15.60 -13.59 -18.21
C ASP A 45 15.22 -12.19 -17.70
N TRP A 46 14.72 -12.09 -16.46
CA TRP A 46 14.37 -10.81 -15.87
C TRP A 46 15.59 -10.02 -15.43
N ASP A 47 15.81 -8.86 -16.04
CA ASP A 47 16.74 -7.83 -15.54
C ASP A 47 15.94 -6.71 -14.82
N PRO A 48 15.84 -6.74 -13.48
CA PRO A 48 15.06 -5.74 -12.75
C PRO A 48 15.77 -4.37 -12.71
N PRO A 49 15.01 -3.27 -12.85
CA PRO A 49 15.59 -1.93 -12.73
C PRO A 49 16.10 -1.67 -11.31
N ASN A 50 16.96 -0.66 -11.14
CA ASN A 50 17.26 -0.15 -9.80
C ASN A 50 16.05 0.63 -9.25
N VAL A 51 15.63 0.32 -8.03
CA VAL A 51 14.49 0.94 -7.35
C VAL A 51 14.95 1.49 -6.00
N SER A 52 14.73 2.79 -5.79
CA SER A 52 14.90 3.42 -4.48
C SER A 52 13.52 3.74 -3.89
N VAL A 53 13.26 3.24 -2.68
CA VAL A 53 12.02 3.46 -1.94
C VAL A 53 12.27 4.50 -0.85
N LEU A 54 11.69 5.69 -1.04
CA LEU A 54 11.74 6.76 -0.05
C LEU A 54 10.56 6.63 0.93
N VAL A 55 10.86 6.58 2.23
CA VAL A 55 9.89 6.38 3.31
C VAL A 55 9.96 7.57 4.28
N PRO A 56 9.18 8.64 4.08
CA PRO A 56 9.07 9.71 5.06
C PRO A 56 8.30 9.22 6.29
N VAL A 57 8.82 9.49 7.48
CA VAL A 57 8.22 9.03 8.74
C VAL A 57 8.24 10.13 9.81
N LYS A 58 7.13 10.25 10.55
CA LYS A 58 7.00 11.13 11.72
C LYS A 58 5.92 10.60 12.65
N ASN A 59 6.29 10.22 13.87
CA ASN A 59 5.39 9.66 14.87
C ASN A 59 4.61 8.41 14.39
N GLU A 60 5.31 7.47 13.74
CA GLU A 60 4.75 6.28 13.11
C GLU A 60 5.14 4.98 13.85
N GLU A 61 5.45 5.02 15.16
CA GLU A 61 6.00 3.88 15.92
C GLU A 61 5.14 2.60 15.81
N LYS A 62 3.82 2.77 15.65
CA LYS A 62 2.84 1.67 15.60
C LYS A 62 2.82 0.92 14.26
N VAL A 63 3.30 1.56 13.19
CA VAL A 63 3.18 1.03 11.83
C VAL A 63 4.51 0.86 11.12
N ILE A 64 5.52 1.66 11.47
CA ILE A 64 6.80 1.69 10.77
C ILE A 64 7.52 0.34 10.82
N GLY A 65 7.46 -0.37 11.95
CA GLY A 65 8.03 -1.71 12.06
C GLY A 65 7.42 -2.70 11.07
N ARG A 66 6.09 -2.68 10.90
CA ARG A 66 5.41 -3.55 9.92
C ARG A 66 5.73 -3.17 8.48
N LEU A 67 5.86 -1.86 8.20
CA LEU A 67 6.24 -1.36 6.88
C LEU A 67 7.64 -1.83 6.50
N LEU A 68 8.63 -1.61 7.36
CA LEU A 68 10.02 -2.00 7.10
C LEU A 68 10.16 -3.53 6.98
N GLU A 69 9.48 -4.29 7.83
CA GLU A 69 9.43 -5.75 7.71
C GLU A 69 8.83 -6.20 6.37
N SER A 70 7.82 -5.49 5.86
CA SER A 70 7.24 -5.81 4.54
C SER A 70 8.22 -5.54 3.41
N LEU A 71 9.01 -4.45 3.48
CA LEU A 71 10.08 -4.16 2.51
C LEU A 71 11.20 -5.20 2.57
N VAL A 72 11.54 -5.68 3.78
CA VAL A 72 12.49 -6.78 3.95
C VAL A 72 11.98 -8.07 3.32
N ARG A 73 10.67 -8.31 3.27
CA ARG A 73 10.09 -9.53 2.67
C ARG A 73 9.86 -9.45 1.17
N LEU A 74 10.16 -8.33 0.51
CA LEU A 74 10.03 -8.23 -0.94
C LEU A 74 10.93 -9.24 -1.65
N GLU A 75 10.35 -9.95 -2.60
CA GLU A 75 11.07 -10.80 -3.57
C GLU A 75 11.60 -9.90 -4.69
N TYR A 76 12.66 -9.16 -4.38
CA TYR A 76 13.37 -8.27 -5.32
C TYR A 76 14.88 -8.40 -5.08
N PRO A 77 15.72 -8.39 -6.13
CA PRO A 77 17.18 -8.44 -5.95
C PRO A 77 17.67 -7.29 -5.06
N ARG A 78 18.52 -7.62 -4.09
CA ARG A 78 18.90 -6.68 -3.02
C ARG A 78 19.90 -5.64 -3.50
N GLU A 79 20.68 -6.01 -4.49
CA GLU A 79 21.56 -5.15 -5.26
C GLU A 79 20.80 -4.08 -6.06
N ASN A 80 19.53 -4.34 -6.41
CA ASN A 80 18.67 -3.42 -7.17
C ASN A 80 17.68 -2.65 -6.28
N LEU A 81 17.66 -2.88 -4.96
CA LEU A 81 16.72 -2.25 -4.04
C LEU A 81 17.45 -1.42 -2.97
N GLU A 82 17.14 -0.14 -2.93
CA GLU A 82 17.54 0.77 -1.86
C GLU A 82 16.31 1.25 -1.10
N VAL A 83 16.39 1.31 0.24
CA VAL A 83 15.34 1.91 1.07
C VAL A 83 15.94 3.06 1.86
N ILE A 84 15.31 4.22 1.75
CA ILE A 84 15.74 5.45 2.41
C ILE A 84 14.61 5.91 3.30
N VAL A 85 14.81 5.85 4.61
CA VAL A 85 13.89 6.38 5.60
C VAL A 85 14.28 7.80 5.94
N VAL A 86 13.36 8.74 5.74
CA VAL A 86 13.54 10.15 6.12
C VAL A 86 12.71 10.41 7.36
N GLU A 87 13.37 10.50 8.50
CA GLU A 87 12.76 10.70 9.81
C GLU A 87 12.73 12.20 10.15
N ASP A 88 11.54 12.70 10.48
CA ASP A 88 11.23 14.13 10.59
C ASP A 88 10.84 14.53 12.03
N GLU A 89 11.80 14.51 12.96
CA GLU A 89 11.63 14.89 14.37
C GLU A 89 10.45 14.19 15.08
N SER A 90 10.44 12.87 15.07
CA SER A 90 9.49 12.09 15.87
C SER A 90 9.77 12.25 17.35
N VAL A 91 8.69 12.34 18.14
CA VAL A 91 8.76 12.41 19.61
C VAL A 91 8.49 11.05 20.28
N ASP A 92 8.23 10.03 19.47
CA ASP A 92 7.97 8.65 19.87
C ASP A 92 9.15 7.72 19.50
N ARG A 93 8.94 6.40 19.55
CA ARG A 93 10.00 5.42 19.26
C ARG A 93 10.28 5.20 17.77
N THR A 94 9.72 6.01 16.87
CA THR A 94 9.87 5.84 15.40
C THR A 94 11.35 5.78 15.00
N LEU A 95 12.16 6.75 15.43
CA LEU A 95 13.58 6.82 15.06
C LEU A 95 14.37 5.61 15.60
N GLU A 96 14.07 5.17 16.82
CA GLU A 96 14.69 3.98 17.44
C GLU A 96 14.41 2.73 16.60
N ILE A 97 13.15 2.54 16.20
CA ILE A 97 12.73 1.41 15.37
C ILE A 97 13.46 1.46 14.03
N CYS A 98 13.45 2.60 13.34
CA CYS A 98 14.12 2.78 12.05
C CYS A 98 15.62 2.46 12.12
N ARG A 99 16.33 2.99 13.13
CA ARG A 99 17.76 2.70 13.35
C ARG A 99 18.01 1.21 13.60
N GLY A 100 17.13 0.54 14.35
CA GLY A 100 17.22 -0.91 14.57
C GLY A 100 17.10 -1.73 13.29
N TYR A 101 16.33 -1.29 12.30
CA TYR A 101 16.29 -1.91 10.97
C TYR A 101 17.53 -1.59 10.15
N SER A 102 17.99 -0.34 10.13
CA SER A 102 19.20 0.06 9.39
C SER A 102 20.46 -0.68 9.84
N GLN A 103 20.60 -0.94 11.14
CA GLN A 103 21.70 -1.76 11.67
C GLN A 103 21.63 -3.22 11.22
N ARG A 104 20.43 -3.76 11.04
CA ARG A 104 20.20 -5.17 10.67
C ARG A 104 20.24 -5.38 9.16
N TYR A 105 19.89 -4.36 8.38
CA TYR A 105 19.76 -4.39 6.93
C TYR A 105 20.47 -3.16 6.33
N PRO A 106 21.75 -3.28 5.92
CA PRO A 106 22.56 -2.13 5.48
C PRO A 106 22.05 -1.39 4.23
N TRP A 107 21.19 -2.03 3.44
CA TRP A 107 20.50 -1.42 2.28
C TRP A 107 19.30 -0.54 2.69
N ILE A 108 18.96 -0.50 3.98
CA ILE A 108 18.03 0.45 4.59
C ILE A 108 18.84 1.57 5.25
N LYS A 109 18.78 2.77 4.68
CA LYS A 109 19.45 3.98 5.19
C LYS A 109 18.44 4.84 5.94
N VAL A 110 18.84 5.42 7.07
CA VAL A 110 17.98 6.31 7.86
C VAL A 110 18.62 7.69 7.94
N PHE A 111 17.90 8.70 7.46
CA PHE A 111 18.28 10.10 7.55
C PHE A 111 17.37 10.77 8.56
N HIS A 112 17.96 11.27 9.65
CA HIS A 112 17.26 12.07 10.65
C HIS A 112 17.39 13.54 10.28
N ARG A 113 16.27 14.26 10.32
CA ARG A 113 16.25 15.72 10.14
C ARG A 113 16.03 16.41 11.47
N ASP A 114 16.86 17.40 11.75
CA ASP A 114 16.79 18.24 12.96
C ASP A 114 15.81 19.43 12.81
N SER A 115 15.09 19.53 11.69
CA SER A 115 14.05 20.55 11.49
C SER A 115 12.93 20.08 10.56
N SER A 116 11.72 20.06 11.10
CA SER A 116 10.49 19.66 10.42
C SER A 116 9.87 20.81 9.63
N LEU A 117 10.08 20.80 8.31
CA LEU A 117 9.43 21.71 7.36
C LEU A 117 8.17 21.08 6.69
N GLY A 118 7.78 19.89 7.14
CA GLY A 118 6.57 19.18 6.69
C GLY A 118 6.81 18.19 5.53
N LYS A 119 5.74 17.46 5.17
CA LYS A 119 5.81 16.28 4.27
C LYS A 119 6.38 16.55 2.88
N GLY A 120 6.08 17.70 2.28
CA GLY A 120 6.57 18.06 0.95
C GLY A 120 8.08 18.29 0.94
N ASP A 121 8.62 18.84 2.01
CA ASP A 121 10.05 19.10 2.16
C ASP A 121 10.84 17.82 2.45
N ALA A 122 10.26 16.88 3.20
CA ALA A 122 10.84 15.56 3.43
C ALA A 122 11.02 14.73 2.15
N LEU A 123 10.15 14.93 1.15
CA LEU A 123 10.29 14.28 -0.17
C LEU A 123 11.34 14.98 -1.05
N ASN A 124 11.43 16.30 -0.97
CA ASN A 124 12.33 17.09 -1.81
C ASN A 124 13.78 17.13 -1.33
N CYS A 125 14.06 16.85 -0.05
CA CYS A 125 15.43 16.91 0.46
C CYS A 125 16.34 15.77 -0.01
N TRP A 126 15.77 14.78 -0.72
CA TRP A 126 16.50 13.63 -1.26
C TRP A 126 16.59 13.64 -2.79
N LEU A 127 15.98 14.63 -3.46
CA LEU A 127 16.20 14.94 -4.88
C LEU A 127 17.36 15.93 -5.02
#